data_AF-A0AA39HW71-F1
#
_entry.id   AF-A0AA39HW71-F1
#
_cell.length_a   1.000
_cell.length_b   1.000
_cell.length_c   1.000
_cell.angle_alpha   90.00
_cell.angle_beta   90.00
_cell.angle_gamma   90.00
#
_symmetry.space_group_name_H-M   'P 1'
#
loop_
_entity.id
_entity.type
_entity.pdbx_description
1 polymer ?
#
loop_
_entity_poly.entity_id
_entity_poly.type
_entity_poly.pdbx_seq_one_letter_code
_entity_poly.pdbx_strand_id
1 'polypeptide(L)'
;MLWTTHLLVAGAFVALTLATVVPKCGKHEFFTPCAGCYVRDDNGDCIPKDECNIQCPEGERFSNCGGCDGSCDMPIVPCTANCKPGSCICDYGFVRGVNGSCVHLNDCKFESNPCLTAQCENNEVCLVEPLVCKKEPCPKVAKCVERSCLNKAF
;
A
#
# COMPACT_ATOMS: atom_id res chain seq x y z
N MET A 1 27.06 -9.11 -80.17
CA MET A 1 27.13 -10.39 -79.43
C MET A 1 27.42 -10.00 -77.99
N LEU A 2 26.38 -9.81 -77.16
CA LEU A 2 25.99 -10.73 -76.06
C LEU A 2 27.23 -11.26 -75.30
N TRP A 3 27.34 -11.29 -73.98
CA TRP A 3 26.39 -11.73 -72.96
C TRP A 3 26.71 -11.00 -71.64
N THR A 4 25.75 -10.34 -71.01
CA THR A 4 25.85 -9.91 -69.61
C THR A 4 25.27 -11.01 -68.71
N THR A 5 26.01 -11.32 -67.66
CA THR A 5 25.77 -12.37 -66.68
C THR A 5 24.53 -12.11 -65.81
N HIS A 6 23.76 -13.18 -65.58
CA HIS A 6 22.68 -13.25 -64.60
C HIS A 6 23.15 -12.97 -63.16
N LEU A 7 22.33 -12.27 -62.36
CA LEU A 7 22.26 -12.51 -60.92
C LEU A 7 20.94 -12.00 -60.30
N LEU A 8 20.29 -12.94 -59.61
CA LEU A 8 19.05 -12.86 -58.83
C LEU A 8 19.20 -11.97 -57.59
N VAL A 9 18.16 -11.19 -57.23
CA VAL A 9 17.79 -10.91 -55.82
C VAL A 9 16.28 -10.57 -55.80
N ALA A 10 15.40 -11.51 -55.50
CA ALA A 10 14.82 -11.77 -54.16
C ALA A 10 14.08 -10.55 -53.57
N GLY A 11 12.75 -10.67 -53.50
CA GLY A 11 11.86 -9.63 -52.99
C GLY A 11 12.02 -9.36 -51.49
N ALA A 12 11.69 -8.13 -51.09
CA ALA A 12 11.54 -7.74 -49.71
C ALA A 12 10.13 -7.16 -49.52
N PHE A 13 9.24 -7.99 -48.97
CA PHE A 13 8.03 -7.51 -48.31
C PHE A 13 8.49 -6.69 -47.09
N VAL A 14 8.28 -5.38 -47.13
CA VAL A 14 8.52 -4.52 -45.98
C VAL A 14 7.39 -4.78 -44.98
N ALA A 15 7.63 -5.72 -44.06
CA ALA A 15 6.80 -5.89 -42.88
C ALA A 15 6.98 -4.64 -42.01
N LEU A 16 5.96 -3.77 -42.00
CA LEU A 16 5.84 -2.66 -41.07
C LEU A 16 5.60 -3.26 -39.68
N THR A 17 6.68 -3.67 -39.01
CA THR A 17 6.62 -4.07 -37.61
C THR A 17 6.50 -2.80 -36.80
N LEU A 18 5.35 -2.59 -36.16
CA LEU A 18 5.17 -1.65 -35.07
C LEU A 18 6.07 -2.11 -33.92
N ALA A 19 7.36 -1.78 -33.99
CA ALA A 19 8.27 -1.95 -32.89
C ALA A 19 7.83 -0.95 -31.81
N THR A 20 7.14 -1.45 -30.79
CA THR A 20 6.98 -0.76 -29.53
C THR A 20 8.38 -0.46 -29.00
N VAL A 21 8.75 0.82 -29.00
CA VAL A 21 10.02 1.27 -28.43
C VAL A 21 9.89 1.13 -26.92
N VAL A 22 10.23 -0.04 -26.38
CA VAL A 22 10.48 -0.19 -24.95
C VAL A 22 11.83 0.46 -24.68
N PRO A 23 11.90 1.57 -23.91
CA PRO A 23 13.17 2.22 -23.63
C PRO A 23 14.03 1.27 -22.79
N LYS A 24 15.17 0.87 -23.34
CA LYS A 24 16.17 0.09 -22.62
C LYS A 24 16.84 0.99 -21.58
N CYS A 25 16.81 0.60 -20.31
CA CYS A 25 17.56 1.27 -19.25
C CYS A 25 19.06 1.28 -19.58
N GLY A 26 19.73 2.40 -19.27
CA GLY A 26 21.14 2.63 -19.57
C GLY A 26 22.10 1.78 -18.70
N LYS A 27 23.31 1.56 -19.20
CA LYS A 27 24.35 0.67 -18.64
C LYS A 27 24.92 1.06 -17.26
N HIS A 28 24.35 2.05 -16.56
CA HIS A 28 24.88 2.60 -15.30
C HIS A 28 23.85 2.76 -14.18
N GLU A 29 22.67 2.13 -14.26
CA GLU A 29 21.68 2.17 -13.18
C GLU A 29 21.93 1.02 -12.18
N PHE A 30 22.74 1.31 -11.17
CA PHE A 30 23.10 0.40 -10.09
C PHE A 30 22.15 0.60 -8.91
N PHE A 31 21.28 -0.39 -8.67
CA PHE A 31 20.54 -0.66 -7.43
C PHE A 31 20.07 0.58 -6.63
N THR A 32 19.00 1.25 -7.05
CA THR A 32 18.29 2.24 -6.23
C THR A 32 16.83 2.39 -6.75
N PRO A 33 15.86 2.81 -5.91
CA PRO A 33 14.47 2.94 -6.34
C PRO A 33 14.45 3.92 -7.51
N CYS A 34 13.77 3.53 -8.60
CA CYS A 34 13.58 4.26 -9.87
C CYS A 34 14.41 5.55 -10.02
N ALA A 35 15.44 5.54 -10.87
CA ALA A 35 16.22 6.75 -11.12
C ALA A 35 15.32 7.83 -11.77
N GLY A 36 15.13 8.96 -11.09
CA GLY A 36 14.28 10.08 -11.54
C GLY A 36 12.88 10.13 -10.91
N CYS A 37 12.00 10.99 -11.42
CA CYS A 37 10.61 11.16 -10.95
C CYS A 37 9.67 10.04 -11.44
N TYR A 38 10.13 8.79 -11.41
CA TYR A 38 9.39 7.60 -11.85
C TYR A 38 9.03 6.73 -10.64
N VAL A 39 7.91 6.04 -10.71
CA VAL A 39 7.41 5.12 -9.66
C VAL A 39 7.08 3.77 -10.30
N ARG A 40 7.12 2.67 -9.53
CA ARG A 40 6.76 1.35 -10.06
C ARG A 40 5.25 1.13 -10.05
N ASP A 41 4.70 0.64 -11.14
CA ASP A 41 3.33 0.12 -11.19
C ASP A 41 3.23 -1.30 -10.61
N ASP A 42 2.02 -1.87 -10.59
CA ASP A 42 1.76 -3.24 -10.10
C ASP A 42 2.43 -4.33 -10.95
N ASN A 43 2.81 -4.03 -12.19
CA ASN A 43 3.55 -4.92 -13.09
C ASN A 43 5.07 -4.85 -12.85
N GLY A 44 5.51 -3.90 -12.02
CA GLY A 44 6.91 -3.64 -11.74
C GLY A 44 7.58 -2.69 -12.73
N ASP A 45 6.84 -2.06 -13.64
CA ASP A 45 7.36 -1.12 -14.63
C ASP A 45 7.54 0.29 -14.04
N CYS A 46 8.61 1.00 -14.43
CA CYS A 46 8.84 2.38 -14.01
C CYS A 46 8.04 3.34 -14.89
N ILE A 47 6.98 3.95 -14.36
CA ILE A 47 6.14 4.93 -15.06
C ILE A 47 6.33 6.35 -14.53
N PRO A 48 6.14 7.40 -15.35
CA PRO A 48 6.16 8.80 -14.90
C PRO A 48 5.21 9.01 -13.71
N LYS A 49 5.61 9.85 -12.75
CA LYS A 49 4.80 10.12 -11.55
C LYS A 49 3.38 10.61 -11.87
N ASP A 50 3.23 11.40 -12.92
CA ASP A 50 1.97 11.93 -13.44
C ASP A 50 1.09 10.88 -14.14
N GLU A 51 1.69 9.78 -14.60
CA GLU A 51 0.98 8.61 -15.14
C GLU A 51 0.67 7.56 -14.06
N CYS A 52 1.28 7.69 -12.88
CA CYS A 52 1.04 6.77 -11.80
C CYS A 52 -0.26 7.10 -11.08
N ASN A 53 -1.31 6.41 -11.50
CA ASN A 53 -2.59 6.38 -10.80
C ASN A 53 -2.47 5.52 -9.53
N ILE A 54 -1.60 5.90 -8.58
CA ILE A 54 -1.49 5.21 -7.28
C ILE A 54 -2.76 5.52 -6.50
N GLN A 55 -3.66 4.55 -6.45
CA GLN A 55 -4.81 4.61 -5.58
C GLN A 55 -4.41 4.14 -4.19
N CYS A 56 -4.29 5.08 -3.27
CA CYS A 56 -4.14 4.74 -1.87
C CYS A 56 -5.50 4.40 -1.25
N PRO A 57 -5.52 3.53 -0.21
CA PRO A 57 -6.69 3.30 0.60
C PRO A 57 -7.26 4.60 1.19
N GLU A 58 -8.51 4.55 1.66
CA GLU A 58 -9.12 5.68 2.35
C GLU A 58 -8.29 6.12 3.57
N GLY A 59 -8.13 7.44 3.73
CA GLY A 59 -7.30 8.02 4.80
C GLY A 59 -5.79 7.91 4.54
N GLU A 60 -5.38 7.47 3.35
CA GLU A 60 -3.98 7.41 2.94
C GLU A 60 -3.68 8.31 1.73
N ARG A 61 -2.44 8.83 1.68
CA ARG A 61 -1.89 9.55 0.53
C ARG A 61 -0.58 8.92 0.08
N PHE A 62 -0.28 9.01 -1.21
CA PHE A 62 1.03 8.57 -1.68
C PHE A 62 2.13 9.55 -1.26
N SER A 63 3.22 9.01 -0.73
CA SER A 63 4.44 9.75 -0.43
C SER A 63 5.63 9.08 -1.11
N ASN A 64 6.52 9.87 -1.69
CA ASN A 64 7.81 9.39 -2.19
C ASN A 64 8.79 9.04 -1.06
N CYS A 65 8.48 9.42 0.18
CA CYS A 65 9.21 9.09 1.39
C CYS A 65 8.29 8.28 2.30
N GLY A 66 8.32 6.96 2.15
CA GLY A 66 7.37 6.06 2.80
C GLY A 66 7.69 5.72 4.25
N GLY A 67 6.69 5.14 4.93
CA GLY A 67 6.86 4.39 6.18
C GLY A 67 7.25 5.19 7.42
N CYS A 68 6.68 6.40 7.57
CA CYS A 68 6.80 7.25 8.74
C CYS A 68 5.43 7.64 9.34
N ASP A 69 4.52 6.68 9.42
CA ASP A 69 3.21 6.91 10.03
C ASP A 69 3.33 6.93 11.56
N GLY A 70 2.61 7.84 12.21
CA GLY A 70 2.32 7.73 13.63
C GLY A 70 1.31 6.62 13.92
N SER A 71 1.13 6.29 15.19
CA SER A 71 0.08 5.40 15.69
C SER A 71 -0.82 6.12 16.69
N CYS A 72 -1.91 5.49 17.12
CA CYS A 72 -2.75 6.05 18.19
C CYS A 72 -2.00 6.27 19.51
N ASP A 73 -0.99 5.44 19.82
CA ASP A 73 -0.16 5.59 21.03
C ASP A 73 0.95 6.64 20.84
N MET A 74 1.43 6.82 19.62
CA MET A 74 2.47 7.79 19.26
C MET A 74 2.11 8.50 17.95
N PRO A 75 1.24 9.52 18.00
CA PRO A 75 0.70 10.16 16.79
C PRO A 75 1.74 10.89 15.95
N ILE A 76 2.80 11.38 16.60
CA ILE A 76 3.90 12.09 15.96
C ILE A 76 5.15 11.27 16.17
N VAL A 77 5.70 10.75 15.06
CA VAL A 77 6.94 9.98 15.06
C VAL A 77 8.04 10.78 14.38
N PRO A 78 9.28 10.76 14.91
CA PRO A 78 10.40 11.39 14.24
C PRO A 78 10.75 10.61 12.96
N CYS A 79 10.55 11.25 11.81
CA CYS A 79 10.99 10.71 10.52
C CYS A 79 12.48 10.99 10.30
N THR A 80 13.26 9.97 9.98
CA THR A 80 14.63 10.17 9.54
C THR A 80 14.67 10.76 8.13
N ALA A 81 15.71 11.54 7.82
CA ALA A 81 15.94 12.03 6.45
C ALA A 81 16.20 10.89 5.44
N ASN A 82 16.56 9.69 5.92
CA ASN A 82 16.65 8.48 5.12
C ASN A 82 15.25 7.94 4.85
N CYS A 83 14.72 8.27 3.67
CA CYS A 83 13.41 7.83 3.22
C CYS A 83 13.40 6.33 2.87
N LYS A 84 12.33 5.63 3.27
CA LYS A 84 12.00 4.33 2.67
C LYS A 84 11.41 4.54 1.26
N PRO A 85 11.34 3.48 0.43
CA PRO A 85 10.68 3.56 -0.87
C PRO A 85 9.28 4.19 -0.77
N GLY A 86 8.87 4.86 -1.85
CA GLY A 86 7.56 5.51 -1.89
C GLY A 86 6.43 4.52 -1.62
N SER A 87 5.48 4.93 -0.80
CA SER A 87 4.34 4.11 -0.38
C SER A 87 3.14 5.00 -0.05
N CYS A 88 1.98 4.39 0.10
CA CYS A 88 0.88 5.05 0.78
C CYS A 88 1.22 5.20 2.27
N ILE A 89 0.99 6.40 2.78
CA ILE A 89 1.17 6.79 4.18
C ILE A 89 -0.14 7.40 4.68
N CYS A 90 -0.37 7.39 5.99
CA CYS A 90 -1.54 8.02 6.57
C CYS A 90 -1.58 9.50 6.22
N ASP A 91 -2.77 9.96 5.85
CA ASP A 91 -2.97 11.36 5.49
C ASP A 91 -2.87 12.27 6.73
N TYR A 92 -2.83 13.59 6.53
CA TYR A 92 -2.70 14.54 7.63
C TYR A 92 -3.92 14.43 8.55
N GLY A 93 -3.66 14.31 9.86
CA GLY A 93 -4.71 14.07 10.86
C GLY A 93 -5.09 12.61 11.05
N PHE A 94 -4.49 11.69 10.27
CA PHE A 94 -4.65 10.25 10.41
C PHE A 94 -3.38 9.62 10.99
N VAL A 95 -3.57 8.49 11.68
CA VAL A 95 -2.50 7.66 12.24
C VAL A 95 -2.76 6.21 11.89
N ARG A 96 -1.70 5.39 11.83
CA ARG A 96 -1.82 3.98 11.50
C ARG A 96 -2.36 3.22 12.70
N GLY A 97 -3.55 2.68 12.53
CA GLY A 97 -4.25 1.85 13.49
C GLY A 97 -3.63 0.46 13.65
N VAL A 98 -4.09 -0.24 14.67
CA VAL A 98 -3.67 -1.62 15.01
C VAL A 98 -3.95 -2.65 13.91
N ASN A 99 -4.94 -2.39 13.06
CA ASN A 99 -5.28 -3.22 11.91
C ASN A 99 -4.45 -2.89 10.65
N GLY A 100 -3.58 -1.88 10.72
CA GLY A 100 -2.78 -1.39 9.61
C GLY A 100 -3.45 -0.32 8.74
N SER A 101 -4.74 -0.02 8.94
CA SER A 101 -5.45 1.06 8.25
C SER A 101 -5.17 2.41 8.90
N CYS A 102 -5.35 3.50 8.16
CA CYS A 102 -5.22 4.84 8.72
C CYS A 102 -6.56 5.30 9.30
N VAL A 103 -6.54 5.64 10.59
CA VAL A 103 -7.71 6.12 11.33
C VAL A 103 -7.53 7.57 11.71
N HIS A 104 -8.62 8.33 11.78
CA HIS A 104 -8.55 9.71 12.21
C HIS A 104 -8.09 9.77 13.67
N LEU A 105 -7.19 10.70 14.03
CA LEU A 105 -6.59 10.76 15.36
C LEU A 105 -7.64 10.83 16.49
N ASN A 106 -8.76 11.50 16.24
CA ASN A 106 -9.87 11.60 17.21
C ASN A 106 -10.59 10.26 17.45
N ASP A 107 -10.42 9.27 16.58
CA ASP A 107 -11.10 7.98 16.64
C ASP A 107 -10.27 6.89 17.33
N CYS A 108 -9.04 7.20 17.74
CA CYS A 108 -8.20 6.31 18.53
C CYS A 108 -8.84 5.80 19.85
N LYS A 109 -9.79 6.57 20.41
CA LYS A 109 -10.60 6.13 21.56
C LYS A 109 -11.44 4.88 21.26
N PHE A 110 -11.85 4.70 20.00
CA PHE A 110 -12.63 3.55 19.56
C PHE A 110 -11.73 2.34 19.29
N GLU A 111 -10.48 2.53 18.88
CA GLU A 111 -9.50 1.42 18.79
C GLU A 111 -9.15 0.86 20.18
N SER A 112 -9.00 1.75 21.17
CA SER A 112 -8.67 1.34 22.53
C SER A 112 -9.86 0.73 23.29
N ASN A 113 -11.07 1.23 23.01
CA ASN A 113 -12.32 0.73 23.57
C ASN A 113 -13.42 0.61 22.50
N PRO A 114 -13.47 -0.51 21.76
CA PRO A 114 -14.48 -0.74 20.74
C PRO A 114 -15.90 -0.86 21.31
N CYS A 115 -16.06 -1.03 22.63
CA CYS A 115 -17.38 -1.03 23.28
C CYS A 115 -18.05 0.35 23.28
N LEU A 116 -17.33 1.44 22.99
CA LEU A 116 -17.92 2.77 22.89
C LEU A 116 -18.87 2.93 21.69
N THR A 117 -18.69 2.11 20.66
CA THR A 117 -19.50 2.13 19.43
C THR A 117 -20.28 0.84 19.20
N ALA A 118 -20.02 -0.19 19.99
CA ALA A 118 -20.70 -1.47 19.88
C ALA A 118 -22.17 -1.35 20.30
N GLN A 119 -23.05 -1.98 19.52
CA GLN A 119 -24.47 -2.11 19.83
C GLN A 119 -24.72 -3.55 20.27
N CYS A 120 -24.60 -3.81 21.57
CA CYS A 120 -24.99 -5.10 22.13
C CYS A 120 -26.50 -5.12 22.40
N GLU A 121 -27.10 -6.31 22.35
CA GLU A 121 -28.54 -6.49 22.57
C GLU A 121 -28.92 -6.39 24.05
N ASN A 122 -30.23 -6.28 24.30
CA ASN A 122 -30.78 -6.25 25.65
C ASN A 122 -30.39 -7.54 26.39
N ASN A 123 -29.73 -7.39 27.54
CA ASN A 123 -29.19 -8.45 28.42
C ASN A 123 -27.75 -8.92 28.13
N GLU A 124 -27.04 -8.26 27.21
CA GLU A 124 -25.61 -8.49 26.97
C GLU A 124 -24.72 -7.49 27.74
N VAL A 125 -23.45 -7.84 27.88
CA VAL A 125 -22.37 -7.00 28.37
C VAL A 125 -21.30 -6.97 27.30
N CYS A 126 -20.84 -5.77 26.94
CA CYS A 126 -19.71 -5.61 26.04
C CYS A 126 -18.40 -5.81 26.79
N LEU A 127 -17.60 -6.73 26.31
CA LEU A 127 -16.23 -6.97 26.75
C LEU A 127 -15.27 -6.54 25.65
N VAL A 128 -14.17 -5.92 26.03
CA VAL A 128 -13.07 -5.61 25.11
C VAL A 128 -12.13 -6.80 25.12
N GLU A 129 -12.05 -7.52 24.00
CA GLU A 129 -11.13 -8.65 23.84
C GLU A 129 -10.06 -8.32 22.79
N PRO A 130 -8.79 -8.68 23.02
CA PRO A 130 -7.77 -8.62 21.98
C PRO A 130 -8.02 -9.71 20.93
N LEU A 131 -8.01 -9.34 19.65
CA LEU A 131 -8.02 -10.28 18.54
C LEU A 131 -6.69 -11.03 18.50
N VAL A 132 -6.70 -12.33 18.20
CA VAL A 132 -5.45 -13.08 17.98
C VAL A 132 -4.82 -12.59 16.68
N CYS A 133 -3.60 -12.07 16.76
CA CYS A 133 -2.89 -11.49 15.63
C CYS A 133 -1.43 -11.93 15.59
N LYS A 134 -0.77 -11.78 14.43
CA LYS A 134 0.65 -12.16 14.26
C LYS A 134 1.63 -11.14 14.86
N LYS A 135 1.20 -9.87 15.02
CA LYS A 135 2.06 -8.76 15.42
C LYS A 135 1.35 -7.87 16.44
N GLU A 136 1.97 -7.72 17.60
CA GLU A 136 1.47 -6.83 18.65
C GLU A 136 1.76 -5.34 18.35
N PRO A 137 0.94 -4.42 18.90
CA PRO A 137 -0.26 -4.68 19.69
C PRO A 137 -1.42 -5.22 18.85
N CYS A 138 -2.13 -6.23 19.36
CA CYS A 138 -3.25 -6.80 18.63
C CYS A 138 -4.48 -5.88 18.64
N PRO A 139 -5.25 -5.84 17.54
CA PRO A 139 -6.51 -5.11 17.50
C PRO A 139 -7.46 -5.54 18.61
N LYS A 140 -8.09 -4.58 19.28
CA LYS A 140 -9.15 -4.87 20.24
C LYS A 140 -10.49 -4.87 19.53
N VAL A 141 -11.35 -5.82 19.88
CA VAL A 141 -12.70 -5.93 19.34
C VAL A 141 -13.72 -5.94 20.47
N ALA A 142 -14.91 -5.44 20.19
CA ALA A 142 -16.04 -5.54 21.08
C ALA A 142 -16.64 -6.94 20.97
N LYS A 143 -16.84 -7.60 22.10
CA LYS A 143 -17.55 -8.86 22.19
C LYS A 143 -18.74 -8.70 23.12
N CYS A 144 -19.93 -8.84 22.57
CA CYS A 144 -21.15 -8.88 23.35
C CYS A 144 -21.33 -10.30 23.90
N VAL A 145 -21.51 -10.39 25.21
CA VAL A 145 -21.70 -11.65 25.92
C VAL A 145 -22.92 -11.52 26.81
N GLU A 146 -23.84 -12.49 26.76
CA GLU A 146 -24.98 -12.51 27.66
C GLU A 146 -24.54 -12.46 29.12
N ARG A 147 -25.27 -11.70 29.95
CA ARG A 147 -25.03 -11.62 31.41
C ARG A 147 -25.04 -12.99 32.10
N SER A 148 -25.80 -13.94 31.56
CA SER A 148 -25.89 -15.33 32.02
C SER A 148 -24.53 -16.06 31.99
N CYS A 149 -23.64 -15.69 31.05
CA CYS A 149 -22.34 -16.33 30.85
C CYS A 149 -21.23 -15.77 31.76
N LEU A 150 -21.40 -14.58 32.34
CA LEU A 150 -20.37 -13.92 33.16
C LEU A 150 -20.20 -14.54 34.56
N ASN A 151 -21.26 -15.19 35.07
CA ASN A 151 -21.28 -15.73 36.44
C ASN A 151 -21.10 -17.26 36.49
N LYS A 152 -20.78 -17.89 35.36
CA LYS A 152 -20.46 -19.32 35.33
C LYS A 152 -18.99 -19.49 35.72
N ALA A 153 -18.70 -19.26 37.00
CA ALA A 153 -17.43 -19.64 37.60
C ALA A 153 -17.30 -21.17 37.50
N PHE A 154 -16.17 -21.62 36.94
CA PHE A 154 -15.75 -23.03 36.97
C PHE A 154 -15.50 -23.50 38.41
#